data_AF-A0A8H4QGQ6-F1
#
_entry.id   AF-A0A8H4QGQ6-F1
#
_cell.length_a   1.000
_cell.length_b   1.000
_cell.length_c   1.000
_cell.angle_alpha   90.00
_cell.angle_beta   90.00
_cell.angle_gamma   90.00
#
_symmetry.space_group_name_H-M   'P 1'
#
loop_
_entity.id
_entity.type
_entity.pdbx_description
1 polymer ?
#
loop_
_entity_poly.entity_id
_entity_poly.type
_entity_poly.pdbx_seq_one_letter_code
_entity_poly.pdbx_strand_id
1 'polypeptide(L)'
;MSANTRHNHSGSMSGQAPNLQNNQQQSTPQQAPYSGPDLKARPLPQVPPPAAHKPADEDFYVYDGHEKKVNCAYLRNHFINEGRLTEQQALYILESAANILSREPNMVPVKSPVTICGDIHGQYYDLMKMFDVGGDLKDSCYLFLGDYVDRGDFGIECLLYLYSLKISNPSRIVLLRGNHECRHLTEYFTFKKECLHKYSEYVYEACLRSFCQLPVAALVDGKFFCVHGGLSPQLVTLNDLNSLNRVQEPGSHGLLCDLLWSDPISNFGHETEPQPNGAPGLDRGTTFTHNATRGCSFFYTYEAVCQFLDRNGLLTLIRGHEAQDAGYTMYRKTPKRNFPSVITIFSAPNYLDVYHNRGAILKYANKNITIRQYNSTPHPFWLPNFMDAFTWSLPFVGQKSMFSLSLTLCQLTLFVVTDMLLAILSICSQEELDDSDTDGDEAATSMEDLAARRQLIKKKILAVGKMQKVFQLLREEAENASELETATSTGVDVPSSALTVQGTKINRSIKSFADARRSDIANERLPEFSEPRPMFPAPSTRSSRLSHDGLNMEDLLKQTLEEDDDEGGLVEKLADKIARGRSATGRPGALKRFETT
;
A
#
# COMPACT_ATOMS: atom_id res chain seq x y z
N MET A 1 -65.37 13.79 -0.96
CA MET A 1 -66.79 13.36 -0.98
C MET A 1 -66.81 11.99 -1.66
N SER A 2 -66.81 10.90 -0.90
CA SER A 2 -68.00 10.07 -0.57
C SER A 2 -68.43 9.21 -1.79
N ALA A 3 -68.69 7.91 -1.73
CA ALA A 3 -68.84 6.97 -0.63
C ALA A 3 -68.83 5.50 -1.13
N ASN A 4 -68.56 4.59 -0.20
CA ASN A 4 -68.97 3.18 -0.17
C ASN A 4 -70.49 2.98 -0.19
N THR A 5 -70.97 1.87 -0.78
CA THR A 5 -71.95 0.87 -0.22
C THR A 5 -72.20 -0.22 -1.29
N ARG A 6 -72.02 -1.55 -1.09
CA ARG A 6 -72.58 -2.60 -0.19
C ARG A 6 -74.03 -3.07 -0.48
N HIS A 7 -74.17 -4.41 -0.37
CA HIS A 7 -75.36 -5.30 -0.20
C HIS A 7 -75.95 -5.97 -1.46
N ASN A 8 -76.41 -7.23 -1.48
CA ASN A 8 -76.38 -8.38 -0.54
C ASN A 8 -76.89 -9.67 -1.23
N HIS A 9 -76.28 -10.81 -0.86
CA HIS A 9 -76.83 -12.15 -0.55
C HIS A 9 -77.84 -12.91 -1.44
N SER A 10 -77.50 -14.18 -1.71
CA SER A 10 -78.17 -15.37 -1.11
C SER A 10 -77.23 -16.60 -1.20
N GLY A 11 -77.31 -17.51 -0.23
CA GLY A 11 -76.43 -18.68 -0.11
C GLY A 11 -77.20 -19.98 0.12
N SER A 12 -76.50 -21.11 0.06
CA SER A 12 -76.92 -22.38 0.64
C SER A 12 -75.69 -23.21 1.07
N MET A 13 -75.72 -23.71 2.31
CA MET A 13 -74.71 -24.56 2.95
C MET A 13 -75.13 -26.04 2.97
N SER A 14 -74.14 -26.93 2.90
CA SER A 14 -73.97 -28.24 3.61
C SER A 14 -72.86 -29.03 2.88
N GLY A 15 -71.93 -29.80 3.44
CA GLY A 15 -71.66 -30.44 4.72
C GLY A 15 -70.44 -31.39 4.52
N GLN A 16 -69.84 -31.90 5.61
CA GLN A 16 -68.44 -32.36 5.75
C GLN A 16 -68.03 -33.78 5.27
N ALA A 17 -66.68 -33.94 5.24
CA ALA A 17 -65.80 -35.11 5.48
C ALA A 17 -65.47 -36.06 4.31
N PRO A 18 -64.19 -36.53 4.21
CA PRO A 18 -63.90 -37.88 4.73
C PRO A 18 -62.49 -38.12 5.32
N ASN A 19 -62.37 -39.36 5.81
CA ASN A 19 -61.39 -40.04 6.66
C ASN A 19 -60.01 -40.36 6.06
N LEU A 20 -59.09 -40.58 7.00
CA LEU A 20 -57.79 -41.26 6.93
C LEU A 20 -57.88 -42.70 6.38
N GLN A 21 -56.90 -43.08 5.54
CA GLN A 21 -56.31 -44.43 5.56
C GLN A 21 -54.87 -44.44 5.01
N ASN A 22 -54.03 -45.19 5.72
CA ASN A 22 -52.59 -45.36 5.58
C ASN A 22 -52.10 -45.79 4.18
N ASN A 23 -50.94 -45.26 3.79
CA ASN A 23 -49.93 -46.09 3.13
C ASN A 23 -48.51 -45.63 3.54
N GLN A 24 -47.83 -46.48 4.31
CA GLN A 24 -46.43 -46.34 4.66
C GLN A 24 -45.58 -46.71 3.44
N GLN A 25 -44.85 -45.75 2.88
CA GLN A 25 -43.67 -46.00 2.07
C GLN A 25 -42.48 -45.32 2.74
N GLN A 26 -41.50 -46.14 3.14
CA GLN A 26 -40.23 -45.74 3.71
C GLN A 26 -39.45 -44.89 2.71
N SER A 27 -39.35 -43.59 2.96
CA SER A 27 -38.40 -42.70 2.28
C SER A 27 -37.07 -42.73 3.01
N THR A 28 -36.12 -43.50 2.48
CA THR A 28 -34.69 -43.42 2.84
C THR A 28 -34.19 -42.00 2.56
N PRO A 29 -33.54 -41.30 3.50
CA PRO A 29 -32.97 -39.99 3.21
C PRO A 29 -31.76 -40.20 2.30
N GLN A 30 -31.91 -39.91 1.01
CA GLN A 30 -30.77 -39.74 0.12
C GLN A 30 -29.89 -38.62 0.68
N GLN A 31 -28.75 -38.99 1.24
CA GLN A 31 -27.67 -38.06 1.54
C GLN A 31 -27.32 -37.34 0.23
N ALA A 32 -27.58 -36.03 0.19
CA ALA A 32 -27.02 -35.18 -0.85
C ALA A 32 -25.49 -35.41 -0.84
N PRO A 33 -24.87 -35.67 -2.01
CA PRO A 33 -23.42 -35.79 -2.05
C PRO A 33 -22.83 -34.48 -1.52
N TYR A 34 -21.98 -34.57 -0.50
CA TYR A 34 -21.15 -33.46 -0.05
C TYR A 34 -20.32 -33.03 -1.26
N SER A 35 -20.73 -31.97 -1.95
CA SER A 35 -19.88 -31.30 -2.91
C SER A 35 -18.73 -30.72 -2.08
N GLY A 36 -17.52 -31.26 -2.24
CA GLY A 36 -16.32 -30.64 -1.70
C GLY A 36 -16.26 -29.15 -2.08
N PRO A 37 -15.50 -28.32 -1.34
CA PRO A 37 -15.38 -26.91 -1.68
C PRO A 37 -15.00 -26.78 -3.16
N ASP A 38 -15.81 -26.06 -3.94
CA ASP A 38 -15.52 -25.82 -5.34
C ASP A 38 -14.22 -25.03 -5.42
N LEU A 39 -13.13 -25.73 -5.71
CA LEU A 39 -11.78 -25.15 -5.80
C LEU A 39 -11.66 -24.15 -6.97
N LYS A 40 -12.68 -24.06 -7.85
CA LYS A 40 -12.76 -23.05 -8.92
C LYS A 40 -13.60 -21.84 -8.55
N ALA A 41 -14.41 -21.92 -7.49
CA ALA A 41 -15.23 -20.79 -7.06
C ALA A 41 -14.35 -19.75 -6.34
N ARG A 42 -14.55 -18.47 -6.66
CA ARG A 42 -13.84 -17.37 -6.01
C ARG A 42 -14.15 -17.39 -4.51
N PRO A 43 -13.14 -17.47 -3.61
CA PRO A 43 -13.39 -17.53 -2.16
C PRO A 43 -14.11 -16.31 -1.58
N LEU A 44 -13.94 -15.14 -2.20
CA LEU A 44 -14.55 -13.88 -1.78
C LEU A 44 -15.37 -13.29 -2.95
N PRO A 45 -16.63 -13.72 -3.16
CA PRO A 45 -17.47 -13.21 -4.25
C PRO A 45 -17.92 -11.76 -4.05
N GLN A 46 -17.86 -11.23 -2.83
CA GLN A 46 -18.24 -9.85 -2.50
C GLN A 46 -17.23 -8.80 -2.97
N VAL A 47 -15.98 -9.19 -3.23
CA VAL A 47 -14.97 -8.27 -3.76
C VAL A 47 -15.20 -8.16 -5.27
N PRO A 48 -15.45 -6.97 -5.83
CA PRO A 48 -15.63 -6.83 -7.27
C PRO A 48 -14.36 -7.30 -8.02
N PRO A 49 -14.49 -8.01 -9.15
CA PRO A 49 -13.34 -8.31 -10.00
C PRO A 49 -12.92 -7.05 -10.79
N PRO A 50 -11.63 -6.91 -11.14
CA PRO A 50 -11.18 -5.92 -12.11
C PRO A 50 -11.89 -6.06 -13.46
N ALA A 51 -11.96 -4.98 -14.23
CA ALA A 51 -12.54 -5.01 -15.57
C ALA A 51 -11.77 -5.99 -16.48
N ALA A 52 -12.47 -7.01 -16.99
CA ALA A 52 -11.86 -8.13 -17.72
C ALA A 52 -11.39 -7.75 -19.15
N HIS A 53 -11.92 -6.67 -19.71
CA HIS A 53 -11.69 -6.29 -21.10
C HIS A 53 -11.19 -4.87 -21.20
N LYS A 54 -10.33 -4.63 -22.20
CA LYS A 54 -9.90 -3.28 -22.56
C LYS A 54 -11.02 -2.58 -23.33
N PRO A 55 -11.15 -1.23 -23.24
CA PRO A 55 -12.23 -0.51 -23.89
C PRO A 55 -12.19 -0.64 -25.41
N ALA A 56 -13.35 -0.81 -26.03
CA ALA A 56 -13.49 -0.63 -27.46
C ALA A 56 -13.32 0.84 -27.83
N ASP A 57 -12.97 1.12 -29.08
CA ASP A 57 -12.81 2.51 -29.56
C ASP A 57 -14.13 3.31 -29.47
N GLU A 58 -15.27 2.64 -29.59
CA GLU A 58 -16.60 3.26 -29.44
C GLU A 58 -16.87 3.78 -28.03
N ASP A 59 -16.35 3.09 -27.01
CA ASP A 59 -16.49 3.50 -25.61
C ASP A 59 -15.48 4.60 -25.26
N PHE A 60 -14.28 4.50 -25.85
CA PHE A 60 -13.16 5.39 -25.57
C PHE A 60 -13.32 6.76 -26.22
N TYR A 61 -13.88 6.83 -27.42
CA TYR A 61 -14.08 8.08 -28.16
C TYR A 61 -15.53 8.57 -28.10
N VAL A 62 -15.70 9.86 -27.82
CA VAL A 62 -16.97 10.57 -27.99
C VAL A 62 -16.84 11.52 -29.17
N TYR A 63 -17.82 11.48 -30.06
CA TYR A 63 -17.90 12.39 -31.20
C TYR A 63 -18.77 13.60 -30.82
N ASP A 64 -18.14 14.78 -30.75
CA ASP A 64 -18.83 16.06 -30.58
C ASP A 64 -18.88 16.75 -31.95
N GLY A 65 -19.91 16.43 -32.73
CA GLY A 65 -19.99 16.82 -34.14
C GLY A 65 -18.91 16.13 -34.98
N HIS A 66 -17.96 16.90 -35.53
CA HIS A 66 -16.84 16.39 -36.33
C HIS A 66 -15.56 16.16 -35.52
N GLU A 67 -15.54 16.53 -34.23
CA GLU A 67 -14.34 16.46 -33.40
C GLU A 67 -14.35 15.19 -32.54
N LYS A 68 -13.25 14.42 -32.63
CA LYS A 68 -13.03 13.19 -31.88
C LYS A 68 -12.44 13.55 -30.51
N LYS A 69 -13.20 13.33 -29.43
CA LYS A 69 -12.80 13.61 -28.04
C LYS A 69 -12.70 12.33 -27.23
N VAL A 70 -11.97 12.38 -26.11
CA VAL A 70 -11.82 11.26 -25.19
C VAL A 70 -13.01 11.21 -24.22
N ASN A 71 -13.60 10.05 -24.04
CA ASN A 71 -14.72 9.84 -23.13
C ASN A 71 -14.25 9.83 -21.65
N CYS A 72 -14.10 11.01 -21.06
CA CYS A 72 -13.61 11.13 -19.68
C CYS A 72 -14.54 10.45 -18.66
N ALA A 73 -15.86 10.45 -18.89
CA ALA A 73 -16.82 9.83 -17.98
C ALA A 73 -16.70 8.30 -17.97
N TYR A 74 -16.51 7.69 -19.14
CA TYR A 74 -16.24 6.26 -19.25
C TYR A 74 -14.89 5.91 -18.62
N LEU A 75 -13.82 6.65 -18.94
CA LEU A 75 -12.48 6.42 -18.39
C LEU A 75 -12.45 6.49 -16.87
N ARG A 76 -13.20 7.44 -16.27
CA ARG A 76 -13.37 7.54 -14.82
C ARG A 76 -13.82 6.20 -14.23
N ASN A 77 -14.92 5.65 -14.76
CA ASN A 77 -15.50 4.41 -14.23
C ASN A 77 -14.65 3.19 -14.57
N HIS A 78 -13.98 3.19 -15.74
CA HIS A 78 -13.11 2.09 -16.15
C HIS A 78 -11.91 1.95 -15.19
N PHE A 79 -11.23 3.05 -14.86
CA PHE A 79 -10.11 3.05 -13.93
C PHE A 79 -10.50 2.78 -12.48
N ILE A 80 -11.70 3.21 -12.03
CA ILE A 80 -12.25 2.83 -10.71
C ILE A 80 -12.39 1.30 -10.58
N ASN A 81 -12.68 0.62 -11.69
CA ASN A 81 -12.77 -0.84 -11.75
C ASN A 81 -11.44 -1.51 -12.15
N GLU A 82 -10.31 -0.84 -11.93
CA GLU A 82 -8.95 -1.33 -12.22
C GLU A 82 -8.74 -1.74 -13.70
N GLY A 83 -9.56 -1.19 -14.59
CA GLY A 83 -9.51 -1.46 -16.02
C GLY A 83 -8.30 -0.80 -16.67
N ARG A 84 -7.71 -1.50 -17.65
CA ARG A 84 -6.55 -1.01 -18.41
C ARG A 84 -6.97 -0.60 -19.82
N LEU A 85 -6.28 0.37 -20.39
CA LEU A 85 -6.48 0.75 -21.80
C LEU A 85 -5.67 -0.16 -22.75
N THR A 86 -5.96 -0.06 -24.04
CA THR A 86 -5.00 -0.53 -25.03
C THR A 86 -3.77 0.39 -25.04
N GLU A 87 -2.62 -0.14 -25.42
CA GLU A 87 -1.38 0.65 -25.50
C GLU A 87 -1.55 1.83 -26.47
N GLN A 88 -2.23 1.62 -27.60
CA GLN A 88 -2.51 2.67 -28.58
C GLN A 88 -3.40 3.79 -28.00
N GLN A 89 -4.42 3.45 -27.22
CA GLN A 89 -5.29 4.45 -26.56
C GLN A 89 -4.51 5.24 -25.49
N ALA A 90 -3.65 4.58 -24.72
CA ALA A 90 -2.79 5.25 -23.72
C ALA A 90 -1.79 6.20 -24.40
N LEU A 91 -1.09 5.74 -25.44
CA LEU A 91 -0.16 6.56 -26.23
C LEU A 91 -0.88 7.75 -26.89
N TYR A 92 -2.09 7.54 -27.44
CA TYR A 92 -2.89 8.63 -27.99
C TYR A 92 -3.16 9.74 -26.98
N ILE A 93 -3.53 9.40 -25.72
CA ILE A 93 -3.73 10.39 -24.65
C ILE A 93 -2.43 11.12 -24.35
N LEU A 94 -1.33 10.38 -24.14
CA LEU A 94 -0.04 10.95 -23.76
C LEU A 94 0.48 11.92 -24.83
N GLU A 95 0.44 11.53 -26.10
CA GLU A 95 0.94 12.34 -27.21
C GLU A 95 0.04 13.54 -27.51
N SER A 96 -1.28 13.36 -27.45
CA SER A 96 -2.24 14.46 -27.65
C SER A 96 -2.11 15.52 -26.55
N ALA A 97 -1.99 15.09 -25.29
CA ALA A 97 -1.78 16.01 -24.17
C ALA A 97 -0.41 16.71 -24.26
N ALA A 98 0.67 15.97 -24.58
CA ALA A 98 1.99 16.55 -24.78
C ALA A 98 2.01 17.65 -25.85
N ASN A 99 1.29 17.46 -26.97
CA ASN A 99 1.17 18.47 -28.02
C ASN A 99 0.36 19.72 -27.59
N ILE A 100 -0.58 19.58 -26.65
CA ILE A 100 -1.28 20.74 -26.05
C ILE A 100 -0.32 21.46 -25.10
N LEU A 101 0.31 20.73 -24.19
CA LEU A 101 1.22 21.26 -23.17
C LEU A 101 2.44 21.96 -23.76
N SER A 102 2.96 21.47 -24.90
CA SER A 102 4.12 22.07 -25.58
C SER A 102 3.86 23.48 -26.11
N ARG A 103 2.58 23.83 -26.34
CA ARG A 103 2.15 25.15 -26.82
C ARG A 103 1.90 26.13 -25.67
N GLU A 104 1.84 25.65 -24.43
CA GLU A 104 1.64 26.49 -23.26
C GLU A 104 2.93 27.22 -22.88
N PRO A 105 2.85 28.43 -22.30
CA PRO A 105 4.03 29.13 -21.80
C PRO A 105 4.59 28.46 -20.53
N ASN A 106 5.83 28.80 -20.16
CA ASN A 106 6.44 28.30 -18.92
C ASN A 106 5.63 28.69 -17.67
N MET A 107 5.06 29.90 -17.69
CA MET A 107 4.15 30.43 -16.68
C MET A 107 2.75 30.64 -17.28
N VAL A 108 1.79 29.82 -16.88
CA VAL A 108 0.43 29.85 -17.44
C VAL A 108 -0.43 30.91 -16.74
N PRO A 109 -1.04 31.87 -17.45
CA PRO A 109 -2.00 32.79 -16.85
C PRO A 109 -3.33 32.08 -16.58
N VAL A 110 -3.84 32.16 -15.36
CA VAL A 110 -5.10 31.52 -14.94
C VAL A 110 -6.05 32.58 -14.38
N LYS A 111 -7.33 32.49 -14.76
CA LYS A 111 -8.38 33.40 -14.27
C LYS A 111 -9.23 32.73 -13.20
N SER A 112 -9.69 33.49 -12.21
CA SER A 112 -10.71 33.02 -11.28
C SER A 112 -12.09 32.86 -11.97
N PRO A 113 -12.96 31.93 -11.52
CA PRO A 113 -12.78 30.99 -10.41
C PRO A 113 -11.81 29.84 -10.71
N VAL A 114 -10.96 29.50 -9.74
CA VAL A 114 -9.98 28.41 -9.85
C VAL A 114 -9.95 27.55 -8.58
N THR A 115 -9.76 26.25 -8.76
CA THR A 115 -9.50 25.26 -7.72
C THR A 115 -8.05 24.80 -7.87
N ILE A 116 -7.23 25.04 -6.85
CA ILE A 116 -5.80 24.72 -6.82
C ILE A 116 -5.60 23.45 -5.99
N CYS A 117 -4.90 22.49 -6.58
CA CYS A 117 -4.67 21.15 -6.07
C CYS A 117 -3.16 20.92 -5.94
N GLY A 118 -2.74 20.35 -4.81
CA GLY A 118 -1.35 19.95 -4.59
C GLY A 118 -1.09 18.54 -5.12
N ASP A 119 -0.16 17.86 -4.45
CA ASP A 119 0.37 16.55 -4.81
C ASP A 119 -0.71 15.47 -4.79
N ILE A 120 -0.63 14.51 -5.72
CA ILE A 120 -1.59 13.41 -5.91
C ILE A 120 -0.95 12.04 -5.67
N HIS A 121 0.32 11.85 -6.06
CA HIS A 121 1.12 10.66 -5.79
C HIS A 121 0.42 9.32 -6.09
N GLY A 122 -0.17 9.21 -7.28
CA GLY A 122 -0.80 7.96 -7.72
C GLY A 122 -2.01 7.51 -6.87
N GLN A 123 -2.62 8.40 -6.08
CA GLN A 123 -3.84 8.10 -5.31
C GLN A 123 -5.11 8.36 -6.15
N TYR A 124 -5.37 7.51 -7.15
CA TYR A 124 -6.45 7.69 -8.12
C TYR A 124 -7.86 7.79 -7.49
N TYR A 125 -8.13 6.98 -6.47
CA TYR A 125 -9.43 6.98 -5.78
C TYR A 125 -9.67 8.27 -5.00
N ASP A 126 -8.62 8.84 -4.41
CA ASP A 126 -8.68 10.13 -3.74
C ASP A 126 -8.75 11.29 -4.72
N LEU A 127 -8.12 11.17 -5.89
CA LEU A 127 -8.30 12.12 -6.99
C LEU A 127 -9.79 12.20 -7.41
N MET A 128 -10.50 11.07 -7.46
CA MET A 128 -11.95 11.07 -7.73
C MET A 128 -12.72 11.80 -6.64
N LYS A 129 -12.38 11.53 -5.37
CA LYS A 129 -12.99 12.24 -4.23
C LYS A 129 -12.72 13.73 -4.26
N MET A 130 -11.52 14.13 -4.69
CA MET A 130 -11.12 15.52 -4.83
C MET A 130 -11.96 16.25 -5.88
N PHE A 131 -12.26 15.62 -7.03
CA PHE A 131 -13.19 16.19 -8.01
C PHE A 131 -14.60 16.36 -7.43
N ASP A 132 -15.10 15.38 -6.66
CA ASP A 132 -16.42 15.50 -6.01
C ASP A 132 -16.49 16.67 -5.01
N VAL A 133 -15.38 16.98 -4.33
CA VAL A 133 -15.28 18.09 -3.37
C VAL A 133 -15.00 19.44 -4.05
N GLY A 134 -14.21 19.43 -5.12
CA GLY A 134 -13.80 20.63 -5.86
C GLY A 134 -14.89 21.19 -6.76
N GLY A 135 -15.79 20.35 -7.28
CA GLY A 135 -16.92 20.73 -8.13
C GLY A 135 -16.69 20.44 -9.62
N ASP A 136 -17.65 20.85 -10.46
CA ASP A 136 -17.60 20.57 -11.90
C ASP A 136 -16.63 21.55 -12.62
N LEU A 137 -15.98 21.04 -13.67
CA LEU A 137 -15.11 21.81 -14.58
C LEU A 137 -15.85 22.93 -15.31
N LYS A 138 -17.18 22.84 -15.39
CA LYS A 138 -18.04 23.91 -15.95
C LYS A 138 -17.99 25.18 -15.11
N ASP A 139 -17.85 25.03 -13.79
CA ASP A 139 -17.97 26.12 -12.83
C ASP A 139 -16.62 26.75 -12.48
N SER A 140 -15.53 25.98 -12.52
CA SER A 140 -14.20 26.41 -12.09
C SER A 140 -13.09 25.84 -12.98
N CYS A 141 -12.03 26.62 -13.18
CA CYS A 141 -10.75 26.08 -13.66
C CYS A 141 -10.13 25.21 -12.56
N TYR A 142 -9.36 24.20 -12.94
CA TYR A 142 -8.47 23.46 -12.04
C TYR A 142 -7.02 23.75 -12.38
N LEU A 143 -6.20 23.95 -11.34
CA LEU A 143 -4.77 24.12 -11.41
C LEU A 143 -4.12 23.07 -10.50
N PHE A 144 -3.39 22.14 -11.09
CA PHE A 144 -2.62 21.14 -10.36
C PHE A 144 -1.16 21.57 -10.29
N LEU A 145 -0.55 21.43 -9.11
CA LEU A 145 0.80 21.93 -8.85
C LEU A 145 1.92 20.94 -9.23
N GLY A 146 1.61 19.66 -9.43
CA GLY A 146 2.61 18.64 -9.79
C GLY A 146 2.41 17.34 -9.00
N ASP A 147 3.39 16.43 -9.11
CA ASP A 147 3.48 15.17 -8.39
C ASP A 147 2.23 14.29 -8.54
N TYR A 148 1.97 13.91 -9.78
CA TYR A 148 0.88 13.03 -10.18
C TYR A 148 1.20 11.56 -9.92
N VAL A 149 2.48 11.21 -9.98
CA VAL A 149 3.00 9.83 -10.04
C VAL A 149 3.88 9.50 -8.84
N ASP A 150 4.36 8.25 -8.82
CA ASP A 150 5.12 7.61 -7.75
C ASP A 150 4.37 7.49 -6.42
N ARG A 151 4.95 6.67 -5.53
CA ARG A 151 4.51 6.42 -4.15
C ARG A 151 3.24 5.58 -4.06
N GLY A 152 2.13 6.05 -4.65
CA GLY A 152 0.90 5.26 -4.81
C GLY A 152 0.95 4.34 -6.03
N ASP A 153 0.09 3.32 -6.02
CA ASP A 153 0.08 2.25 -7.03
C ASP A 153 -0.80 2.53 -8.26
N PHE A 154 -1.39 3.73 -8.36
CA PHE A 154 -2.29 4.13 -9.45
C PHE A 154 -1.82 5.41 -10.16
N GLY A 155 -0.50 5.58 -10.30
CA GLY A 155 0.13 6.72 -10.97
C GLY A 155 -0.27 6.85 -12.43
N ILE A 156 -0.33 5.74 -13.18
CA ILE A 156 -0.66 5.80 -14.61
C ILE A 156 -2.14 6.13 -14.84
N GLU A 157 -3.05 5.66 -13.98
CA GLU A 157 -4.46 6.02 -14.03
C GLU A 157 -4.67 7.51 -13.72
N CYS A 158 -3.97 8.05 -12.71
CA CYS A 158 -3.95 9.49 -12.42
C CYS A 158 -3.52 10.30 -13.65
N LEU A 159 -2.38 9.94 -14.24
CA LEU A 159 -1.82 10.67 -15.38
C LEU A 159 -2.73 10.62 -16.60
N LEU A 160 -3.16 9.42 -17.01
CA LEU A 160 -4.02 9.23 -18.18
C LEU A 160 -5.37 9.93 -18.01
N TYR A 161 -5.96 9.92 -16.81
CA TYR A 161 -7.21 10.60 -16.54
C TYR A 161 -7.06 12.12 -16.57
N LEU A 162 -6.06 12.68 -15.90
CA LEU A 162 -5.78 14.13 -15.93
C LEU A 162 -5.48 14.62 -17.34
N TYR A 163 -4.74 13.85 -18.13
CA TYR A 163 -4.46 14.19 -19.53
C TYR A 163 -5.70 14.09 -20.42
N SER A 164 -6.58 13.13 -20.18
CA SER A 164 -7.87 13.05 -20.86
C SER A 164 -8.74 14.27 -20.59
N LEU A 165 -8.76 14.74 -19.33
CA LEU A 165 -9.42 15.99 -18.95
C LEU A 165 -8.77 17.21 -19.63
N LYS A 166 -7.43 17.25 -19.70
CA LYS A 166 -6.67 18.31 -20.39
C LYS A 166 -7.00 18.37 -21.88
N ILE A 167 -7.07 17.22 -22.56
CA ILE A 167 -7.44 17.15 -23.98
C ILE A 167 -8.87 17.65 -24.19
N SER A 168 -9.78 17.22 -23.33
CA SER A 168 -11.20 17.57 -23.46
C SER A 168 -11.51 19.02 -23.09
N ASN A 169 -10.73 19.61 -22.16
CA ASN A 169 -10.98 20.93 -21.59
C ASN A 169 -9.66 21.72 -21.42
N PRO A 170 -8.94 22.05 -22.52
CA PRO A 170 -7.58 22.58 -22.46
C PRO A 170 -7.46 23.93 -21.74
N SER A 171 -8.51 24.75 -21.76
CA SER A 171 -8.56 26.04 -21.07
C SER A 171 -9.00 26.00 -19.61
N ARG A 172 -9.48 24.84 -19.13
CA ARG A 172 -10.02 24.66 -17.77
C ARG A 172 -9.16 23.76 -16.89
N ILE A 173 -8.28 22.94 -17.47
CA ILE A 173 -7.33 22.09 -16.75
C ILE A 173 -5.93 22.62 -17.00
N VAL A 174 -5.25 23.07 -15.94
CA VAL A 174 -3.85 23.48 -15.98
C VAL A 174 -3.05 22.50 -15.12
N LEU A 175 -2.01 21.92 -15.71
CA LEU A 175 -1.16 20.91 -15.07
C LEU A 175 0.25 21.48 -15.03
N LEU A 176 0.80 21.68 -13.83
CA LEU A 176 2.20 22.04 -13.65
C LEU A 176 3.08 20.81 -13.48
N ARG A 177 4.38 20.99 -13.65
CA ARG A 177 5.39 19.96 -13.40
C ARG A 177 5.76 19.96 -11.91
N GLY A 178 5.74 18.79 -11.28
CA GLY A 178 6.34 18.54 -9.98
C GLY A 178 7.72 17.90 -10.12
N ASN A 179 8.37 17.61 -8.98
CA ASN A 179 9.68 16.98 -9.00
C ASN A 179 9.61 15.50 -9.44
N HIS A 180 8.50 14.81 -9.17
CA HIS A 180 8.31 13.42 -9.57
C HIS A 180 8.08 13.21 -11.07
N GLU A 181 7.72 14.26 -11.82
CA GLU A 181 7.61 14.20 -13.29
C GLU A 181 8.98 14.27 -13.99
N CYS A 182 9.87 13.34 -13.65
CA CYS A 182 11.19 13.17 -14.26
C CYS A 182 11.64 11.71 -14.30
N ARG A 183 12.61 11.40 -15.17
CA ARG A 183 13.18 10.04 -15.26
C ARG A 183 13.82 9.62 -13.93
N HIS A 184 14.62 10.51 -13.35
CA HIS A 184 15.43 10.22 -12.16
C HIS A 184 14.61 9.65 -10.99
N LEU A 185 13.46 10.26 -10.68
CA LEU A 185 12.58 9.81 -9.59
C LEU A 185 11.75 8.60 -9.97
N THR A 186 11.16 8.59 -11.16
CA THR A 186 10.28 7.50 -11.60
C THR A 186 11.02 6.18 -11.83
N GLU A 187 12.33 6.21 -12.10
CA GLU A 187 13.20 5.03 -12.15
C GLU A 187 13.57 4.51 -10.75
N TYR A 188 13.77 5.41 -9.79
CA TYR A 188 14.11 5.06 -8.41
C TYR A 188 12.90 4.49 -7.64
N PHE A 189 11.73 5.11 -7.81
CA PHE A 189 10.48 4.71 -7.15
C PHE A 189 9.72 3.65 -7.96
N THR A 190 8.40 3.78 -8.06
CA THR A 190 7.50 2.71 -8.51
C THR A 190 6.93 2.97 -9.90
N PHE A 191 6.89 4.22 -10.40
CA PHE A 191 6.15 4.53 -11.62
C PHE A 191 6.71 3.85 -12.88
N LYS A 192 8.03 3.67 -13.02
CA LYS A 192 8.58 2.88 -14.13
C LYS A 192 8.11 1.43 -14.08
N LYS A 193 8.17 0.80 -12.89
CA LYS A 193 7.70 -0.58 -12.69
C LYS A 193 6.20 -0.70 -12.92
N GLU A 194 5.42 0.30 -12.50
CA GLU A 194 3.99 0.39 -12.76
C GLU A 194 3.68 0.38 -14.26
N CYS A 195 4.36 1.23 -15.04
CA CYS A 195 4.18 1.29 -16.48
C CYS A 195 4.55 -0.03 -17.16
N LEU A 196 5.67 -0.65 -16.76
CA LEU A 196 6.09 -1.95 -17.29
C LEU A 196 5.13 -3.09 -16.93
N HIS A 197 4.52 -3.06 -15.74
CA HIS A 197 3.56 -4.06 -15.29
C HIS A 197 2.19 -3.91 -15.96
N LYS A 198 1.70 -2.67 -16.08
CA LYS A 198 0.33 -2.39 -16.57
C LYS A 198 0.27 -2.23 -18.09
N TYR A 199 1.33 -1.72 -18.70
CA TYR A 199 1.43 -1.36 -20.12
C TYR A 199 2.75 -1.85 -20.74
N SER A 200 3.69 -0.94 -21.00
CA SER A 200 4.96 -1.22 -21.69
C SER A 200 6.00 -0.14 -21.40
N GLU A 201 7.24 -0.40 -21.79
CA GLU A 201 8.32 0.60 -21.76
C GLU A 201 8.05 1.77 -22.72
N TYR A 202 7.37 1.52 -23.85
CA TYR A 202 6.99 2.58 -24.80
C TYR A 202 6.03 3.59 -24.17
N VAL A 203 5.09 3.13 -23.34
CA VAL A 203 4.19 4.02 -22.58
C VAL A 203 4.99 4.83 -21.57
N TYR A 204 5.93 4.22 -20.85
CA TYR A 204 6.79 4.94 -19.90
C TYR A 204 7.61 6.04 -20.58
N GLU A 205 8.26 5.75 -21.71
CA GLU A 205 9.01 6.74 -22.48
C GLU A 205 8.11 7.85 -23.04
N ALA A 206 6.86 7.54 -23.41
CA ALA A 206 5.87 8.54 -23.78
C ALA A 206 5.48 9.45 -22.59
N CYS A 207 5.33 8.89 -21.38
CA CYS A 207 5.12 9.67 -20.15
C CYS A 207 6.28 10.64 -19.91
N LEU A 208 7.53 10.19 -20.00
CA LEU A 208 8.71 11.06 -19.81
C LEU A 208 8.77 12.21 -20.83
N ARG A 209 8.49 11.90 -22.11
CA ARG A 209 8.38 12.94 -23.15
C ARG A 209 7.28 13.95 -22.82
N SER A 210 6.14 13.51 -22.30
CA SER A 210 5.05 14.42 -21.90
C SER A 210 5.37 15.25 -20.66
N PHE A 211 6.10 14.69 -19.69
CA PHE A 211 6.52 15.40 -18.48
C PHE A 211 7.39 16.61 -18.80
N CYS A 212 8.28 16.49 -19.79
CA CYS A 212 9.11 17.62 -20.24
C CYS A 212 8.30 18.77 -20.86
N GLN A 213 7.05 18.54 -21.27
CA GLN A 213 6.19 19.58 -21.84
C GLN A 213 5.40 20.37 -20.79
N LEU A 214 5.26 19.83 -19.56
CA LEU A 214 4.50 20.45 -18.48
C LEU A 214 5.05 21.85 -18.15
N PRO A 215 4.18 22.89 -18.08
CA PRO A 215 4.54 24.19 -17.54
C PRO A 215 5.08 24.10 -16.10
N VAL A 216 5.91 25.06 -15.69
CA VAL A 216 6.57 25.03 -14.37
C VAL A 216 5.91 25.95 -13.35
N ALA A 217 5.11 26.91 -13.80
CA ALA A 217 4.43 27.86 -12.93
C ALA A 217 3.08 28.30 -13.50
N ALA A 218 2.25 28.88 -12.65
CA ALA A 218 1.03 29.57 -13.04
C ALA A 218 0.88 30.90 -12.30
N LEU A 219 0.22 31.86 -12.95
CA LEU A 219 -0.11 33.16 -12.38
C LEU A 219 -1.62 33.35 -12.35
N VAL A 220 -2.20 33.23 -11.15
CA VAL A 220 -3.66 33.36 -10.97
C VAL A 220 -4.03 34.83 -10.75
N ASP A 221 -4.90 35.37 -11.61
CA ASP A 221 -5.42 36.75 -11.57
C ASP A 221 -4.33 37.85 -11.46
N GLY A 222 -3.10 37.55 -11.89
CA GLY A 222 -1.95 38.44 -11.72
C GLY A 222 -1.51 38.66 -10.26
N LYS A 223 -1.99 37.83 -9.32
CA LYS A 223 -1.81 38.01 -7.87
C LYS A 223 -1.15 36.84 -7.17
N PHE A 224 -1.44 35.61 -7.57
CA PHE A 224 -0.88 34.42 -6.92
C PHE A 224 0.11 33.75 -7.84
N PHE A 225 1.36 33.67 -7.40
CA PHE A 225 2.37 32.87 -8.08
C PHE A 225 2.27 31.43 -7.56
N CYS A 226 2.00 30.51 -8.47
CA CYS A 226 1.78 29.10 -8.18
C CYS A 226 2.89 28.26 -8.81
N VAL A 227 3.51 27.38 -8.03
CA VAL A 227 4.66 26.56 -8.42
C VAL A 227 4.67 25.30 -7.56
N HIS A 228 5.31 24.21 -7.99
CA HIS A 228 5.40 22.99 -7.16
C HIS A 228 6.25 23.19 -5.90
N GLY A 229 7.53 23.47 -6.10
CA GLY A 229 8.53 23.71 -5.07
C GLY A 229 8.42 25.13 -4.52
N GLY A 230 9.19 26.07 -5.04
CA GLY A 230 9.16 27.43 -4.51
C GLY A 230 10.05 28.42 -5.24
N LEU A 231 10.80 29.20 -4.47
CA LEU A 231 11.67 30.26 -5.00
C LEU A 231 13.07 29.74 -5.31
N SER A 232 13.77 30.48 -6.18
CA SER A 232 15.18 30.26 -6.51
C SER A 232 15.98 31.55 -6.29
N PRO A 233 17.27 31.46 -5.92
CA PRO A 233 18.18 32.61 -5.99
C PRO A 233 18.26 33.24 -7.39
N GLN A 234 17.99 32.46 -8.43
CA GLN A 234 18.00 32.91 -9.84
C GLN A 234 16.65 33.50 -10.28
N LEU A 235 15.59 33.39 -9.45
CA LEU A 235 14.26 33.92 -9.75
C LEU A 235 14.09 35.30 -9.09
N VAL A 236 14.53 36.34 -9.80
CA VAL A 236 14.45 37.73 -9.34
C VAL A 236 13.09 38.32 -9.74
N THR A 237 12.67 38.10 -10.98
CA THR A 237 11.41 38.59 -11.56
C THR A 237 10.65 37.49 -12.29
N LEU A 238 9.34 37.67 -12.50
CA LEU A 238 8.55 36.72 -13.30
C LEU A 238 9.04 36.57 -14.75
N ASN A 239 9.77 37.56 -15.28
CA ASN A 239 10.31 37.50 -16.64
C ASN A 239 11.45 36.48 -16.78
N ASP A 240 12.12 36.11 -15.69
CA ASP A 240 13.22 35.13 -15.71
C ASP A 240 12.71 33.75 -16.15
N LEU A 241 11.41 33.48 -15.94
CA LEU A 241 10.73 32.27 -16.40
C LEU A 241 10.58 32.22 -17.92
N ASN A 242 10.58 33.35 -18.63
CA ASN A 242 10.43 33.36 -20.09
C ASN A 242 11.67 32.80 -20.81
N SER A 243 12.86 32.97 -20.22
CA SER A 243 14.12 32.44 -20.75
C SER A 243 14.40 30.99 -20.36
N LEU A 244 13.61 30.40 -19.46
CA LEU A 244 13.82 29.04 -18.98
C LEU A 244 13.54 28.01 -20.09
N ASN A 245 14.50 27.18 -20.43
CA ASN A 245 14.22 25.98 -21.23
C ASN A 245 13.61 24.90 -20.30
N ARG A 246 12.30 24.69 -20.35
CA ARG A 246 11.64 23.66 -19.55
C ARG A 246 11.64 22.27 -20.20
N VAL A 247 11.86 22.19 -21.51
CA VAL A 247 11.77 20.95 -22.30
C VAL A 247 13.09 20.18 -22.20
N GLN A 248 13.36 19.70 -20.98
CA GLN A 248 14.51 18.91 -20.61
C GLN A 248 14.21 18.14 -19.31
N GLU A 249 15.03 17.13 -19.01
CA GLU A 249 15.03 16.54 -17.68
C GLU A 249 15.55 17.58 -16.66
N PRO A 250 14.96 17.67 -15.45
CA PRO A 250 15.47 18.55 -14.40
C PRO A 250 16.88 18.09 -14.00
N GLY A 251 17.84 19.01 -14.04
CA GLY A 251 19.18 18.76 -13.49
C GLY A 251 19.17 18.79 -11.96
N SER A 252 20.32 18.52 -11.35
CA SER A 252 20.51 18.61 -9.89
C SER A 252 20.62 20.04 -9.35
N HIS A 253 20.76 21.04 -10.24
CA HIS A 253 20.96 22.45 -9.90
C HIS A 253 20.30 23.38 -10.93
N GLY A 254 20.11 24.65 -10.56
CA GLY A 254 19.63 25.71 -11.45
C GLY A 254 18.14 26.01 -11.30
N LEU A 255 17.67 27.04 -11.99
CA LEU A 255 16.30 27.56 -11.83
C LEU A 255 15.21 26.49 -11.99
N LEU A 256 15.32 25.58 -12.96
CA LEU A 256 14.33 24.50 -13.11
C LEU A 256 14.30 23.56 -11.91
N CYS A 257 15.48 23.16 -11.40
CA CYS A 257 15.58 22.33 -10.20
C CYS A 257 14.92 23.07 -9.01
N ASP A 258 15.27 24.35 -8.83
CA ASP A 258 14.79 25.12 -7.68
C ASP A 258 13.28 25.34 -7.67
N LEU A 259 12.66 25.58 -8.83
CA LEU A 259 11.20 25.69 -8.93
C LEU A 259 10.49 24.39 -8.52
N LEU A 260 11.14 23.24 -8.68
CA LEU A 260 10.55 21.93 -8.38
C LEU A 260 10.90 21.42 -6.96
N TRP A 261 12.03 21.84 -6.38
CA TRP A 261 12.60 21.22 -5.18
C TRP A 261 12.80 22.17 -3.98
N SER A 262 12.67 23.48 -4.15
CA SER A 262 12.94 24.40 -3.03
C SER A 262 11.80 24.39 -2.01
N ASP A 263 12.16 24.52 -0.73
CA ASP A 263 11.23 24.45 0.40
C ASP A 263 11.31 25.70 1.28
N PRO A 264 10.25 26.06 2.03
CA PRO A 264 10.37 27.04 3.10
C PRO A 264 11.25 26.48 4.22
N ILE A 265 12.05 27.33 4.85
CA ILE A 265 12.85 26.91 6.02
C ILE A 265 11.94 26.43 7.17
N SER A 266 12.40 25.45 7.96
CA SER A 266 11.61 24.83 9.03
C SER A 266 11.01 25.83 10.05
N ASN A 267 11.74 26.90 10.38
CA ASN A 267 11.31 27.99 11.26
C ASN A 267 10.88 29.25 10.46
N PHE A 268 10.23 29.08 9.31
CA PHE A 268 9.83 30.17 8.42
C PHE A 268 9.07 31.30 9.14
N GLY A 269 9.58 32.52 9.04
CA GLY A 269 9.09 33.71 9.74
C GLY A 269 9.68 33.92 11.14
N HIS A 270 10.45 32.97 11.67
CA HIS A 270 11.16 33.04 12.95
C HIS A 270 12.63 32.63 12.77
N GLU A 271 13.25 33.08 11.67
CA GLU A 271 14.55 32.59 11.20
C GLU A 271 15.70 32.85 12.18
N THR A 272 15.59 33.89 13.00
CA THR A 272 16.59 34.23 14.03
C THR A 272 16.55 33.30 15.23
N GLU A 273 15.47 32.54 15.40
CA GLU A 273 15.35 31.55 16.47
C GLU A 273 16.06 30.24 16.07
N PRO A 274 16.57 29.46 17.04
CA PRO A 274 17.17 28.16 16.76
C PRO A 274 16.20 27.26 15.98
N GLN A 275 16.73 26.54 15.00
CA GLN A 275 15.92 25.60 14.23
C GLN A 275 15.56 24.37 15.08
N PRO A 276 14.47 23.65 14.76
CA PRO A 276 14.06 22.45 15.51
C PRO A 276 15.11 21.33 15.56
N ASN A 277 16.03 21.30 14.61
CA ASN A 277 17.15 20.35 14.56
C ASN A 277 18.36 20.77 15.42
N GLY A 278 18.25 21.85 16.20
CA GLY A 278 19.31 22.38 17.05
C GLY A 278 20.35 23.24 16.29
N ALA A 279 20.18 23.47 15.00
CA ALA A 279 21.04 24.39 14.25
C ALA A 279 20.82 25.84 14.74
N PRO A 280 21.88 26.66 14.76
CA PRO A 280 21.76 28.07 15.11
C PRO A 280 20.76 28.78 14.19
N GLY A 281 20.12 29.83 14.73
CA GLY A 281 19.30 30.73 13.93
C GLY A 281 20.12 31.37 12.81
N LEU A 282 19.47 31.74 11.72
CA LEU A 282 20.13 32.35 10.58
C LEU A 282 20.41 33.83 10.85
N ASP A 283 21.52 34.32 10.32
CA ASP A 283 21.82 35.75 10.31
C ASP A 283 20.76 36.53 9.53
N ARG A 284 20.40 37.70 10.06
CA ARG A 284 19.43 38.61 9.41
C ARG A 284 19.92 38.99 8.01
N GLY A 285 19.04 38.91 7.02
CA GLY A 285 19.38 39.15 5.61
C GLY A 285 19.72 37.89 4.81
N THR A 286 19.81 36.71 5.44
CA THR A 286 19.98 35.45 4.72
C THR A 286 18.68 35.08 4.01
N THR A 287 18.69 35.07 2.68
CA THR A 287 17.51 34.79 1.85
C THR A 287 17.38 33.32 1.46
N PHE A 288 18.50 32.64 1.23
CA PHE A 288 18.54 31.23 0.82
C PHE A 288 19.64 30.47 1.55
N THR A 289 19.36 29.22 1.91
CA THR A 289 20.34 28.26 2.44
C THR A 289 20.21 26.92 1.72
N HIS A 290 21.23 26.07 1.77
CA HIS A 290 21.17 24.77 1.10
C HIS A 290 20.09 23.87 1.72
N ASN A 291 19.27 23.22 0.88
CA ASN A 291 18.22 22.31 1.35
C ASN A 291 18.81 20.93 1.68
N ALA A 292 19.16 20.74 2.95
CA ALA A 292 19.72 19.48 3.44
C ALA A 292 18.69 18.33 3.45
N THR A 293 17.40 18.62 3.53
CA THR A 293 16.33 17.60 3.49
C THR A 293 16.23 16.98 2.10
N ARG A 294 16.24 17.82 1.06
CA ARG A 294 16.14 17.37 -0.34
C ARG A 294 17.47 16.95 -0.94
N GLY A 295 18.60 17.38 -0.37
CA GLY A 295 19.94 17.09 -0.89
C GLY A 295 20.28 17.83 -2.19
N CYS A 296 19.40 18.73 -2.64
CA CYS A 296 19.55 19.62 -3.77
C CYS A 296 18.70 20.88 -3.54
N SER A 297 18.90 21.93 -4.35
CA SER A 297 18.19 23.20 -4.22
C SER A 297 18.36 23.89 -2.85
N PHE A 298 17.42 24.77 -2.48
CA PHE A 298 17.55 25.73 -1.39
C PHE A 298 16.31 25.72 -0.47
N PHE A 299 16.54 26.01 0.80
CA PHE A 299 15.52 26.56 1.68
C PHE A 299 15.42 28.07 1.45
N TYR A 300 14.22 28.58 1.26
CA TYR A 300 13.96 30.03 1.17
C TYR A 300 13.35 30.58 2.47
N THR A 301 13.76 31.79 2.85
CA THR A 301 13.31 32.45 4.08
C THR A 301 12.10 33.35 3.86
N TYR A 302 11.44 33.76 4.94
CA TYR A 302 10.32 34.71 4.90
C TYR A 302 10.72 36.05 4.25
N GLU A 303 11.95 36.49 4.48
CA GLU A 303 12.49 37.69 3.87
C GLU A 303 12.60 37.56 2.34
N ALA A 304 13.12 36.42 1.85
CA ALA A 304 13.20 36.15 0.41
C ALA A 304 11.83 36.20 -0.26
N VAL A 305 10.82 35.58 0.36
CA VAL A 305 9.44 35.60 -0.14
C VAL A 305 8.87 37.02 -0.12
N CYS A 306 9.03 37.77 0.96
CA CYS A 306 8.52 39.14 1.05
C CYS A 306 9.14 40.04 -0.03
N GLN A 307 10.47 39.95 -0.23
CA GLN A 307 11.16 40.70 -1.28
C GLN A 307 10.66 40.33 -2.68
N PHE A 308 10.48 39.03 -2.96
CA PHE A 308 9.96 38.55 -4.24
C PHE A 308 8.52 39.01 -4.51
N LEU A 309 7.63 38.87 -3.52
CA LEU A 309 6.23 39.28 -3.63
C LEU A 309 6.09 40.78 -3.86
N ASP A 310 6.85 41.59 -3.11
CA ASP A 310 6.84 43.05 -3.25
C ASP A 310 7.37 43.50 -4.61
N ARG A 311 8.49 42.92 -5.06
CA ARG A 311 9.12 43.25 -6.35
C ARG A 311 8.21 42.95 -7.54
N ASN A 312 7.48 41.84 -7.49
CA ASN A 312 6.62 41.39 -8.59
C ASN A 312 5.14 41.80 -8.42
N GLY A 313 4.80 42.56 -7.37
CA GLY A 313 3.43 43.02 -7.12
C GLY A 313 2.46 41.91 -6.68
N LEU A 314 2.94 40.76 -6.27
CA LEU A 314 2.16 39.56 -5.94
C LEU A 314 1.61 39.58 -4.51
N LEU A 315 0.52 38.86 -4.26
CA LEU A 315 -0.12 38.76 -2.95
C LEU A 315 0.40 37.58 -2.13
N THR A 316 0.63 36.42 -2.76
CA THR A 316 1.07 35.20 -2.08
C THR A 316 1.74 34.24 -3.06
N LEU A 317 2.54 33.33 -2.51
CA LEU A 317 3.08 32.13 -3.15
C LEU A 317 2.21 30.92 -2.77
N ILE A 318 1.73 30.16 -3.75
CA ILE A 318 0.98 28.92 -3.51
C ILE A 318 1.80 27.75 -4.05
N ARG A 319 2.02 26.72 -3.22
CA ARG A 319 2.91 25.61 -3.55
C ARG A 319 2.45 24.24 -3.05
N GLY A 320 3.08 23.17 -3.53
CA GLY A 320 2.82 21.76 -3.18
C GLY A 320 3.96 21.12 -2.36
N HIS A 321 4.44 19.96 -2.79
CA HIS A 321 5.71 19.29 -2.49
C HIS A 321 5.99 18.85 -1.03
N GLU A 322 5.32 19.41 -0.03
CA GLU A 322 5.47 19.00 1.38
C GLU A 322 4.13 18.51 1.95
N ALA A 323 4.11 17.25 2.39
CA ALA A 323 2.97 16.67 3.11
C ALA A 323 2.58 17.50 4.34
N GLN A 324 1.26 17.72 4.51
CA GLN A 324 0.69 18.48 5.62
C GLN A 324 -0.39 17.66 6.32
N ASP A 325 -0.39 17.61 7.65
CA ASP A 325 -1.39 16.87 8.45
C ASP A 325 -2.84 17.33 8.16
N ALA A 326 -3.04 18.65 8.08
CA ALA A 326 -4.32 19.25 7.71
C ALA A 326 -4.57 19.30 6.18
N GLY A 327 -3.63 18.82 5.36
CA GLY A 327 -3.65 18.98 3.90
C GLY A 327 -3.29 20.39 3.41
N TYR A 328 -3.05 21.34 4.32
CA TYR A 328 -2.55 22.66 3.97
C TYR A 328 -1.82 23.32 5.14
N THR A 329 -0.96 24.29 4.82
CA THR A 329 -0.34 25.19 5.81
C THR A 329 -0.32 26.62 5.28
N MET A 330 -0.78 27.57 6.11
CA MET A 330 -0.66 29.00 5.85
C MET A 330 0.50 29.57 6.67
N TYR A 331 1.49 30.12 6.00
CA TYR A 331 2.67 30.68 6.65
C TYR A 331 2.43 32.12 7.11
N ARG A 332 3.45 32.70 7.77
CA ARG A 332 3.45 34.06 8.30
C ARG A 332 2.90 35.08 7.29
N LYS A 333 2.05 35.99 7.76
CA LYS A 333 1.44 37.03 6.92
C LYS A 333 2.44 38.13 6.56
N THR A 334 2.37 38.60 5.32
CA THR A 334 3.16 39.74 4.84
C THR A 334 2.81 41.03 5.59
N PRO A 335 3.77 41.93 5.88
CA PRO A 335 3.51 43.12 6.69
C PRO A 335 2.64 44.16 5.96
N LYS A 336 2.81 44.27 4.64
CA LYS A 336 2.13 45.27 3.81
C LYS A 336 0.68 44.91 3.49
N ARG A 337 0.40 43.62 3.24
CA ARG A 337 -0.90 43.16 2.72
C ARG A 337 -1.72 42.35 3.74
N ASN A 338 -1.13 42.02 4.90
CA ASN A 338 -1.76 41.22 5.96
C ASN A 338 -2.36 39.90 5.44
N PHE A 339 -1.69 39.30 4.45
CA PHE A 339 -2.10 38.06 3.79
C PHE A 339 -0.96 37.03 3.90
N PRO A 340 -1.23 35.72 4.09
CA PRO A 340 -0.20 34.68 4.15
C PRO A 340 0.82 34.84 3.02
N SER A 341 2.12 34.86 3.33
CA SER A 341 3.15 35.02 2.30
C SER A 341 3.29 33.77 1.44
N VAL A 342 3.16 32.59 2.06
CA VAL A 342 3.20 31.27 1.43
C VAL A 342 1.99 30.46 1.88
N ILE A 343 1.45 29.65 0.97
CA ILE A 343 0.43 28.64 1.25
C ILE A 343 0.91 27.32 0.64
N THR A 344 1.09 26.29 1.47
CA THR A 344 1.31 24.92 0.99
C THR A 344 -0.02 24.19 0.93
N ILE A 345 -0.33 23.55 -0.18
CA ILE A 345 -1.52 22.72 -0.41
C ILE A 345 -1.06 21.31 -0.74
N PHE A 346 -1.66 20.31 -0.08
CA PHE A 346 -1.35 18.90 -0.26
C PHE A 346 -2.65 18.11 -0.46
N SER A 347 -2.74 17.37 -1.56
CA SER A 347 -4.00 16.76 -2.02
C SER A 347 -3.97 15.21 -2.00
N ALA A 348 -3.02 14.61 -1.29
CA ALA A 348 -2.95 13.17 -1.05
C ALA A 348 -3.33 12.84 0.41
N PRO A 349 -4.61 12.56 0.73
CA PRO A 349 -5.03 12.17 2.07
C PRO A 349 -4.47 10.79 2.46
N ASN A 350 -4.22 10.54 3.74
CA ASN A 350 -3.63 9.30 4.24
C ASN A 350 -2.43 8.85 3.41
N TYR A 351 -1.50 9.77 3.16
CA TYR A 351 -0.35 9.54 2.29
C TYR A 351 0.43 8.28 2.70
N LEU A 352 0.80 7.47 1.70
CA LEU A 352 1.44 6.15 1.86
C LEU A 352 0.66 5.14 2.73
N ASP A 353 -0.64 5.34 2.91
CA ASP A 353 -1.50 4.59 3.83
C ASP A 353 -1.15 4.66 5.33
N VAL A 354 -0.19 5.51 5.70
CA VAL A 354 0.45 5.51 7.02
C VAL A 354 0.43 6.89 7.69
N TYR A 355 0.44 7.98 6.91
CA TYR A 355 0.52 9.34 7.47
C TYR A 355 -0.75 9.77 8.21
N HIS A 356 -1.92 9.20 7.85
CA HIS A 356 -3.23 9.57 8.40
C HIS A 356 -3.59 11.06 8.30
N ASN A 357 -2.94 11.79 7.39
CA ASN A 357 -3.23 13.21 7.12
C ASN A 357 -4.53 13.38 6.33
N ARG A 358 -5.07 14.61 6.34
CA ARG A 358 -6.14 15.02 5.42
C ARG A 358 -5.56 15.52 4.11
N GLY A 359 -6.35 15.43 3.05
CA GLY A 359 -6.12 16.13 1.79
C GLY A 359 -6.86 17.46 1.80
N ALA A 360 -6.36 18.47 1.08
CA ALA A 360 -7.05 19.72 0.89
C ALA A 360 -6.92 20.26 -0.53
N ILE A 361 -7.89 21.09 -0.92
CA ILE A 361 -7.86 21.91 -2.13
C ILE A 361 -8.18 23.37 -1.78
N LEU A 362 -7.61 24.30 -2.55
CA LEU A 362 -7.84 25.73 -2.39
C LEU A 362 -8.77 26.23 -3.50
N LYS A 363 -9.98 26.65 -3.14
CA LYS A 363 -10.92 27.28 -4.08
C LYS A 363 -10.84 28.79 -3.97
N TYR A 364 -10.52 29.44 -5.08
CA TYR A 364 -10.51 30.89 -5.22
C TYR A 364 -11.61 31.35 -6.16
N ALA A 365 -12.61 32.04 -5.61
CA ALA A 365 -13.72 32.59 -6.38
C ALA A 365 -14.20 33.89 -5.73
N ASN A 366 -14.64 34.87 -6.54
CA ASN A 366 -15.16 36.15 -6.06
C ASN A 366 -14.22 36.88 -5.07
N LYS A 367 -12.91 36.79 -5.32
CA LYS A 367 -11.85 37.33 -4.44
C LYS A 367 -11.77 36.71 -3.04
N ASN A 368 -12.49 35.62 -2.77
CA ASN A 368 -12.43 34.87 -1.52
C ASN A 368 -11.69 33.55 -1.74
N ILE A 369 -10.85 33.21 -0.76
CA ILE A 369 -10.14 31.92 -0.69
C ILE A 369 -10.86 31.04 0.32
N THR A 370 -11.25 29.85 -0.11
CA THR A 370 -11.85 28.82 0.74
C THR A 370 -11.06 27.54 0.60
N ILE A 371 -10.66 26.96 1.73
CA ILE A 371 -9.98 25.65 1.74
C ILE A 371 -11.01 24.58 2.03
N ARG A 372 -11.00 23.51 1.22
CA ARG A 372 -11.86 22.35 1.43
C ARG A 372 -10.97 21.15 1.75
N GLN A 373 -11.14 20.59 2.94
CA GLN A 373 -10.45 19.38 3.36
C GLN A 373 -11.31 18.14 3.07
N TYR A 374 -10.66 17.01 2.86
CA TYR A 374 -11.29 15.71 2.66
C TYR A 374 -10.39 14.58 3.18
N ASN A 375 -11.01 13.43 3.46
CA ASN A 375 -10.34 12.24 3.97
C ASN A 375 -10.07 11.26 2.84
N SER A 376 -9.25 10.24 3.12
CA SER A 376 -8.91 9.19 2.17
C SER A 376 -10.11 8.30 1.84
N THR A 377 -10.02 7.68 0.68
CA THR A 377 -11.00 6.76 0.11
C THR A 377 -10.35 5.38 0.01
N PRO A 378 -11.07 4.29 0.32
CA PRO A 378 -10.55 2.94 0.13
C PRO A 378 -10.14 2.71 -1.33
N HIS A 379 -9.01 2.04 -1.53
CA HIS A 379 -8.52 1.61 -2.83
C HIS A 379 -8.16 0.12 -2.81
N PRO A 380 -8.07 -0.53 -3.98
CA PRO A 380 -7.57 -1.89 -4.10
C PRO A 380 -6.15 -2.02 -3.58
N PHE A 381 -5.85 -3.23 -3.09
CA PHE A 381 -4.55 -3.56 -2.52
C PHE A 381 -3.63 -4.12 -3.62
N TRP A 382 -2.43 -3.57 -3.72
CA TRP A 382 -1.34 -4.11 -4.51
C TRP A 382 -0.23 -4.62 -3.61
N LEU A 383 0.42 -5.70 -4.01
CA LEU A 383 1.67 -6.11 -3.39
C LEU A 383 2.79 -5.14 -3.79
N PRO A 384 3.80 -4.92 -2.94
CA PRO A 384 4.90 -4.01 -3.23
C PRO A 384 5.54 -4.29 -4.58
N ASN A 385 5.86 -3.23 -5.32
CA ASN A 385 6.45 -3.30 -6.67
C ASN A 385 5.62 -4.10 -7.70
N PHE A 386 4.31 -4.19 -7.52
CA PHE A 386 3.40 -4.93 -8.43
C PHE A 386 3.77 -6.41 -8.59
N MET A 387 4.35 -7.01 -7.54
CA MET A 387 4.66 -8.44 -7.52
C MET A 387 3.39 -9.28 -7.61
N ASP A 388 3.43 -10.35 -8.40
CA ASP A 388 2.35 -11.33 -8.40
C ASP A 388 2.44 -12.25 -7.17
N ALA A 389 1.31 -12.89 -6.84
CA ALA A 389 1.21 -13.74 -5.65
C ALA A 389 2.16 -14.94 -5.69
N PHE A 390 2.54 -15.45 -6.87
CA PHE A 390 3.51 -16.54 -6.96
C PHE A 390 4.90 -16.02 -6.64
N THR A 391 5.36 -14.94 -7.27
CA THR A 391 6.69 -14.36 -6.97
C THR A 391 6.83 -14.00 -5.49
N TRP A 392 5.77 -13.50 -4.87
CA TRP A 392 5.77 -13.19 -3.43
C TRP A 392 5.80 -14.44 -2.54
N SER A 393 5.00 -15.47 -2.85
CA SER A 393 4.86 -16.65 -1.99
C SER A 393 5.91 -17.73 -2.26
N LEU A 394 6.49 -17.78 -3.46
CA LEU A 394 7.42 -18.84 -3.86
C LEU A 394 8.70 -18.89 -3.02
N PRO A 395 9.29 -17.77 -2.56
CA PRO A 395 10.38 -17.81 -1.57
C PRO A 395 9.93 -18.41 -0.24
N PHE A 396 8.71 -18.16 0.22
CA PHE A 396 8.19 -18.74 1.47
C PHE A 396 7.83 -20.22 1.33
N VAL A 397 7.24 -20.62 0.20
CA VAL A 397 6.98 -22.03 -0.14
C VAL A 397 8.31 -22.75 -0.33
N GLY A 398 9.24 -22.11 -1.02
CA GLY A 398 10.61 -22.54 -1.25
C GLY A 398 11.35 -22.72 0.06
N GLN A 399 11.39 -21.74 0.96
CA GLN A 399 12.03 -21.80 2.27
C GLN A 399 11.34 -22.79 3.22
N LYS A 400 10.01 -22.97 3.15
CA LYS A 400 9.33 -24.09 3.83
C LYS A 400 9.65 -25.45 3.20
N SER A 401 10.02 -25.49 1.92
CA SER A 401 10.50 -26.67 1.20
C SER A 401 12.05 -26.81 1.22
N MET A 402 12.78 -25.79 1.69
CA MET A 402 14.25 -25.61 1.59
C MET A 402 14.91 -25.42 2.95
N PHE A 403 14.15 -25.24 4.03
CA PHE A 403 14.57 -25.73 5.35
C PHE A 403 14.58 -27.26 5.41
N SER A 404 14.07 -27.90 4.35
CA SER A 404 14.33 -29.29 3.95
C SER A 404 15.43 -29.40 2.86
N LEU A 405 16.14 -28.33 2.49
CA LEU A 405 16.98 -28.29 1.28
C LEU A 405 18.07 -27.17 1.26
N SER A 406 18.72 -26.83 2.38
CA SER A 406 20.01 -26.09 2.37
C SER A 406 21.15 -27.00 2.78
N LEU A 407 21.48 -27.94 1.89
CA LEU A 407 22.86 -28.37 1.66
C LEU A 407 22.92 -28.98 0.26
N THR A 408 23.38 -28.13 -0.66
CA THR A 408 23.63 -28.40 -2.07
C THR A 408 24.52 -29.61 -2.30
N LEU A 409 24.19 -30.32 -3.39
CA LEU A 409 25.02 -31.17 -4.26
C LEU A 409 24.98 -32.70 -4.00
N CYS A 410 24.35 -33.36 -4.98
CA CYS A 410 24.80 -34.64 -5.57
C CYS A 410 24.28 -35.99 -4.99
N GLN A 411 23.05 -36.07 -4.47
CA GLN A 411 22.45 -37.39 -4.16
C GLN A 411 20.91 -37.45 -4.26
N LEU A 412 20.31 -36.57 -5.07
CA LEU A 412 18.91 -36.70 -5.50
C LEU A 412 18.78 -37.94 -6.39
N THR A 413 18.19 -39.00 -5.85
CA THR A 413 16.97 -39.64 -6.38
C THR A 413 16.55 -40.87 -5.57
N LEU A 414 17.39 -41.37 -4.65
CA LEU A 414 17.15 -42.67 -4.00
C LEU A 414 16.51 -42.63 -2.59
N PHE A 415 16.49 -41.48 -1.90
CA PHE A 415 16.23 -41.48 -0.44
C PHE A 415 14.77 -41.19 -0.02
N VAL A 416 13.95 -40.58 -0.88
CA VAL A 416 12.57 -40.19 -0.50
C VAL A 416 11.64 -41.40 -0.42
N VAL A 417 11.89 -42.45 -1.20
CA VAL A 417 11.11 -43.70 -1.13
C VAL A 417 11.50 -44.51 0.11
N THR A 418 12.77 -44.47 0.54
CA THR A 418 13.26 -45.26 1.67
C THR A 418 12.84 -44.70 3.03
N ASP A 419 12.71 -43.39 3.24
CA ASP A 419 12.40 -42.84 4.58
C ASP A 419 10.91 -42.85 4.92
N MET A 420 10.03 -42.65 3.93
CA MET A 420 8.59 -42.87 4.12
C MET A 420 8.28 -44.37 4.25
N LEU A 421 9.02 -45.24 3.54
CA LEU A 421 8.98 -46.68 3.75
C LEU A 421 9.62 -47.09 5.08
N LEU A 422 10.68 -46.44 5.57
CA LEU A 422 11.30 -46.69 6.88
C LEU A 422 10.42 -46.16 8.03
N ALA A 423 9.64 -45.11 7.82
CA ALA A 423 8.63 -44.65 8.77
C ALA A 423 7.43 -45.60 8.81
N ILE A 424 7.02 -46.18 7.67
CA ILE A 424 6.01 -47.26 7.61
C ILE A 424 6.58 -48.59 8.13
N LEU A 425 7.86 -48.90 7.89
CA LEU A 425 8.56 -50.11 8.36
C LEU A 425 8.97 -50.01 9.84
N SER A 426 9.15 -48.79 10.38
CA SER A 426 9.37 -48.58 11.83
C SER A 426 8.10 -48.45 12.65
N ILE A 427 6.93 -48.47 11.99
CA ILE A 427 5.65 -48.79 12.65
C ILE A 427 5.61 -50.29 13.01
N CYS A 428 6.34 -51.15 12.30
CA CYS A 428 6.58 -52.53 12.70
C CYS A 428 7.81 -52.60 13.61
N SER A 429 7.58 -52.88 14.89
CA SER A 429 8.66 -53.23 15.83
C SER A 429 9.23 -54.61 15.48
N GLN A 430 10.53 -54.84 15.74
CA GLN A 430 11.18 -56.16 15.56
C GLN A 430 10.44 -57.31 16.29
N GLU A 431 9.68 -57.02 17.35
CA GLU A 431 8.84 -58.01 18.04
C GLU A 431 7.67 -58.56 17.19
N GLU A 432 7.11 -57.81 16.22
CA GLU A 432 6.06 -58.35 15.31
C GLU A 432 6.66 -59.05 14.08
N LEU A 433 7.97 -58.88 13.83
CA LEU A 433 8.71 -59.59 12.78
C LEU A 433 9.33 -60.90 13.28
N ASP A 434 9.56 -61.04 14.58
CA ASP A 434 10.09 -62.27 15.20
C ASP A 434 8.97 -63.24 15.66
N ASP A 435 7.73 -62.76 15.85
CA ASP A 435 6.57 -63.61 16.23
C ASP A 435 5.93 -64.37 15.05
N SER A 436 6.44 -64.21 13.82
CA SER A 436 5.95 -64.98 12.67
C SER A 436 6.59 -66.36 12.49
N ASP A 437 7.57 -66.75 13.30
CA ASP A 437 8.25 -68.05 13.20
C ASP A 437 8.22 -68.84 14.53
N THR A 438 7.03 -69.11 15.09
CA THR A 438 6.74 -70.38 15.79
C THR A 438 5.25 -70.53 16.12
N ASP A 439 4.61 -71.53 15.51
CA ASP A 439 3.27 -72.00 15.89
C ASP A 439 3.20 -72.43 17.36
N GLY A 440 2.13 -72.07 18.08
CA GLY A 440 1.66 -72.84 19.24
C GLY A 440 1.00 -72.08 20.40
N ASP A 441 -0.33 -71.99 20.35
CA ASP A 441 -1.32 -72.15 21.44
C ASP A 441 -1.47 -71.19 22.66
N GLU A 442 -2.77 -70.87 22.85
CA GLU A 442 -3.54 -70.62 24.10
C GLU A 442 -3.46 -69.29 24.90
N ALA A 443 -4.50 -68.49 24.66
CA ALA A 443 -5.35 -67.75 25.61
C ALA A 443 -4.87 -67.50 27.06
N ALA A 444 -4.44 -66.25 27.34
CA ALA A 444 -4.82 -65.47 28.54
C ALA A 444 -4.37 -64.00 28.39
N THR A 445 -5.25 -63.09 27.96
CA THR A 445 -4.92 -61.64 27.92
C THR A 445 -4.95 -61.08 29.34
N SER A 446 -3.78 -60.83 29.93
CA SER A 446 -3.66 -60.27 31.27
C SER A 446 -4.12 -58.80 31.30
N MET A 447 -4.66 -58.35 32.43
CA MET A 447 -5.06 -56.93 32.62
C MET A 447 -3.86 -55.97 32.52
N GLU A 448 -2.65 -56.49 32.72
CA GLU A 448 -1.36 -55.78 32.65
C GLU A 448 -0.96 -55.45 31.21
N ASP A 449 -1.21 -56.32 30.23
CA ASP A 449 -0.87 -56.07 28.82
C ASP A 449 -1.74 -54.98 28.19
N LEU A 450 -3.02 -54.94 28.57
CA LEU A 450 -3.94 -53.86 28.16
C LEU A 450 -3.58 -52.52 28.81
N ALA A 451 -3.06 -52.53 30.04
CA ALA A 451 -2.57 -51.33 30.72
C ALA A 451 -1.26 -50.83 30.11
N ALA A 452 -0.32 -51.73 29.79
CA ALA A 452 0.92 -51.42 29.10
C ALA A 452 0.67 -50.82 27.71
N ARG A 453 -0.26 -51.40 26.93
CA ARG A 453 -0.64 -50.89 25.60
C ARG A 453 -1.29 -49.50 25.67
N ARG A 454 -2.11 -49.22 26.70
CA ARG A 454 -2.69 -47.88 26.95
C ARG A 454 -1.65 -46.86 27.38
N GLN A 455 -0.69 -47.24 28.22
CA GLN A 455 0.42 -46.36 28.61
C GLN A 455 1.33 -46.04 27.42
N LEU A 456 1.55 -47.00 26.52
CA LEU A 456 2.32 -46.78 25.30
C LEU A 456 1.63 -45.77 24.38
N ILE A 457 0.30 -45.90 24.21
CA ILE A 457 -0.50 -44.94 23.42
C ILE A 457 -0.52 -43.55 24.08
N LYS A 458 -0.64 -43.49 25.42
CA LYS A 458 -0.57 -42.22 26.17
C LYS A 458 0.78 -41.54 25.99
N LYS A 459 1.90 -42.29 26.06
CA LYS A 459 3.26 -41.77 25.80
C LYS A 459 3.41 -41.30 24.35
N LYS A 460 2.85 -42.02 23.37
CA LYS A 460 2.85 -41.64 21.96
C LYS A 460 2.06 -40.34 21.72
N ILE A 461 0.89 -40.17 22.33
CA ILE A 461 0.08 -38.93 22.21
C ILE A 461 0.77 -37.76 22.90
N LEU A 462 1.39 -37.98 24.06
CA LEU A 462 2.15 -36.94 24.77
C LEU A 462 3.39 -36.47 23.99
N ALA A 463 4.09 -37.39 23.33
CA ALA A 463 5.23 -37.08 22.48
C ALA A 463 4.82 -36.26 21.25
N VAL A 464 3.70 -36.62 20.60
CA VAL A 464 3.14 -35.86 19.48
C VAL A 464 2.67 -34.47 19.91
N GLY A 465 2.04 -34.35 21.09
CA GLY A 465 1.63 -33.06 21.65
C GLY A 465 2.82 -32.15 22.02
N LYS A 466 3.91 -32.73 22.57
CA LYS A 466 5.15 -32.00 22.85
C LYS A 466 5.85 -31.56 21.55
N MET A 467 5.92 -32.42 20.54
CA MET A 467 6.44 -32.04 19.21
C MET A 467 5.61 -30.93 18.57
N GLN A 468 4.28 -30.97 18.66
CA GLN A 468 3.43 -29.92 18.09
C GLN A 468 3.67 -28.55 18.75
N LYS A 469 3.87 -28.53 20.07
CA LYS A 469 4.19 -27.30 20.83
C LYS A 469 5.59 -26.77 20.51
N VAL A 470 6.56 -27.67 20.35
CA VAL A 470 7.93 -27.34 19.89
C VAL A 470 7.92 -26.83 18.45
N PHE A 471 7.14 -27.43 17.54
CA PHE A 471 6.99 -26.95 16.17
C PHE A 471 6.30 -25.57 16.08
N GLN A 472 5.38 -25.28 17.01
CA GLN A 472 4.72 -23.98 17.08
C GLN A 472 5.68 -22.88 17.58
N LEU A 473 6.49 -23.21 18.59
CA LEU A 473 7.54 -22.32 19.10
C LEU A 473 8.68 -22.12 18.10
N LEU A 474 9.15 -23.18 17.43
CA LEU A 474 10.15 -23.09 16.37
C LEU A 474 9.65 -22.29 15.16
N ARG A 475 8.33 -22.27 14.94
CA ARG A 475 7.72 -21.44 13.90
C ARG A 475 7.65 -19.97 14.30
N GLU A 476 7.29 -19.66 15.54
CA GLU A 476 7.35 -18.29 16.07
C GLU A 476 8.80 -17.77 16.09
N GLU A 477 9.76 -18.59 16.49
CA GLU A 477 11.18 -18.23 16.48
C GLU A 477 11.75 -18.16 15.06
N ALA A 478 11.34 -19.00 14.11
CA ALA A 478 11.74 -18.86 12.71
C ALA A 478 11.11 -17.63 12.04
N GLU A 479 9.90 -17.23 12.44
CA GLU A 479 9.28 -15.97 12.02
C GLU A 479 10.07 -14.78 12.62
N ASN A 480 10.48 -14.84 13.90
CA ASN A 480 11.33 -13.82 14.53
C ASN A 480 12.79 -13.80 14.00
N ALA A 481 13.37 -14.95 13.65
CA ALA A 481 14.74 -15.07 13.15
C ALA A 481 14.83 -14.70 11.66
N SER A 482 13.80 -15.03 10.87
CA SER A 482 13.65 -14.51 9.51
C SER A 482 13.53 -12.98 9.50
N GLU A 483 12.94 -12.38 10.55
CA GLU A 483 12.91 -10.92 10.72
C GLU A 483 14.30 -10.35 11.10
N LEU A 484 15.13 -11.12 11.82
CA LEU A 484 16.47 -10.70 12.30
C LEU A 484 17.60 -10.94 11.26
N GLU A 485 17.52 -11.97 10.42
CA GLU A 485 18.48 -12.21 9.33
C GLU A 485 18.37 -11.17 8.21
N THR A 486 17.18 -10.60 7.97
CA THR A 486 17.02 -9.39 7.14
C THR A 486 17.67 -8.14 7.75
N ALA A 487 17.94 -8.12 9.06
CA ALA A 487 18.61 -7.00 9.73
C ALA A 487 20.14 -7.17 9.80
N THR A 488 20.68 -8.35 9.49
CA THR A 488 22.11 -8.66 9.70
C THR A 488 22.85 -9.16 8.46
N SER A 489 22.17 -9.40 7.34
CA SER A 489 22.77 -9.91 6.09
C SER A 489 22.93 -8.89 4.95
N THR A 490 23.08 -7.60 5.27
CA THR A 490 23.61 -6.61 4.31
C THR A 490 24.54 -5.62 5.00
N GLY A 491 25.84 -5.90 4.98
CA GLY A 491 26.90 -4.91 5.25
C GLY A 491 27.06 -3.90 4.10
N VAL A 492 25.95 -3.44 3.54
CA VAL A 492 25.87 -2.45 2.47
C VAL A 492 24.71 -1.51 2.82
N ASP A 493 25.03 -0.24 3.09
CA ASP A 493 24.05 0.83 3.23
C ASP A 493 23.30 1.02 1.90
N VAL A 494 22.15 0.35 1.74
CA VAL A 494 21.19 0.60 0.66
C VAL A 494 19.80 0.81 1.30
N PRO A 495 19.34 2.06 1.47
CA PRO A 495 17.98 2.32 1.91
C PRO A 495 17.06 2.25 0.67
N SER A 496 16.58 1.06 0.34
CA SER A 496 15.48 0.86 -0.61
C SER A 496 14.71 -0.46 -0.43
N SER A 497 15.17 -1.37 0.42
CA SER A 497 14.52 -2.68 0.63
C SER A 497 13.81 -2.83 1.98
N ALA A 498 13.65 -1.75 2.75
CA ALA A 498 13.04 -1.78 4.08
C ALA A 498 11.50 -1.64 4.08
N LEU A 499 10.80 -2.12 3.05
CA LEU A 499 9.33 -2.06 2.98
C LEU A 499 8.64 -3.41 2.83
N THR A 500 9.36 -4.53 2.85
CA THR A 500 8.82 -5.77 2.27
C THR A 500 8.34 -6.85 3.25
N VAL A 501 8.59 -6.74 4.57
CA VAL A 501 7.95 -7.62 5.59
C VAL A 501 7.62 -6.85 6.90
N GLN A 502 7.99 -5.58 7.02
CA GLN A 502 7.78 -4.79 8.23
C GLN A 502 6.40 -4.10 8.33
N GLY A 503 5.50 -4.21 7.35
CA GLY A 503 4.23 -3.46 7.30
C GLY A 503 3.32 -3.63 8.55
N THR A 504 3.35 -4.79 9.22
CA THR A 504 2.58 -5.05 10.44
C THR A 504 3.24 -4.53 11.73
N LYS A 505 4.58 -4.38 11.75
CA LYS A 505 5.31 -3.74 12.86
C LYS A 505 5.45 -2.23 12.67
N ILE A 506 5.62 -1.73 11.44
CA ILE A 506 5.68 -0.31 11.10
C ILE A 506 4.33 0.36 11.38
N ASN A 507 3.19 -0.27 11.03
CA ASN A 507 1.87 0.24 11.43
C ASN A 507 1.62 0.20 12.95
N ARG A 508 2.41 -0.55 13.73
CA ARG A 508 2.36 -0.49 15.21
C ARG A 508 3.31 0.57 15.79
N SER A 509 4.41 0.89 15.11
CA SER A 509 5.38 1.90 15.58
C SER A 509 5.03 3.31 15.13
N ILE A 510 4.37 3.49 13.99
CA ILE A 510 3.94 4.80 13.50
C ILE A 510 2.56 5.10 14.06
N LYS A 511 2.51 6.02 15.03
CA LYS A 511 1.25 6.44 15.68
C LYS A 511 0.86 7.86 15.32
N SER A 512 1.77 8.64 14.75
CA SER A 512 1.57 10.05 14.45
C SER A 512 2.12 10.42 13.06
N PHE A 513 1.57 11.49 12.51
CA PHE A 513 2.04 12.13 11.28
C PHE A 513 3.55 12.44 11.33
N ALA A 514 4.05 12.89 12.49
CA ALA A 514 5.45 13.23 12.67
C ALA A 514 6.36 12.00 12.61
N ASP A 515 5.90 10.85 13.10
CA ASP A 515 6.64 9.59 13.03
C ASP A 515 6.69 9.08 11.59
N ALA A 516 5.57 9.14 10.87
CA ALA A 516 5.49 8.79 9.45
C ALA A 516 6.44 9.65 8.61
N ARG A 517 6.40 10.97 8.80
CA ARG A 517 7.30 11.92 8.13
C ARG A 517 8.77 11.64 8.42
N ARG A 518 9.11 11.22 9.65
CA ARG A 518 10.49 10.89 10.01
C ARG A 518 10.96 9.60 9.37
N SER A 519 10.13 8.57 9.30
CA SER A 519 10.47 7.32 8.62
C SER A 519 10.65 7.50 7.10
N ASP A 520 9.96 8.50 6.54
CA ASP A 520 9.92 8.72 5.10
C ASP A 520 10.92 9.77 4.59
N ILE A 521 11.62 10.47 5.49
CA ILE A 521 12.50 11.59 5.15
C ILE A 521 13.61 11.24 4.14
N ALA A 522 14.04 9.98 4.09
CA ALA A 522 15.02 9.51 3.12
C ALA A 522 14.45 9.48 1.69
N ASN A 523 13.16 9.16 1.53
CA ASN A 523 12.47 9.13 0.24
C ASN A 523 12.09 10.54 -0.25
N GLU A 524 12.10 11.53 0.66
CA GLU A 524 11.88 12.93 0.31
C GLU A 524 13.13 13.60 -0.30
N ARG A 525 14.29 12.92 -0.27
CA ARG A 525 15.57 13.39 -0.81
C ARG A 525 15.72 13.01 -2.30
N LEU A 526 16.45 13.82 -3.07
CA LEU A 526 16.89 13.45 -4.41
C LEU A 526 17.77 12.17 -4.33
N PRO A 527 17.42 11.09 -5.07
CA PRO A 527 18.20 9.86 -5.07
C PRO A 527 19.64 10.07 -5.58
N GLU A 528 20.61 9.38 -5.00
CA GLU A 528 22.00 9.34 -5.48
C GLU A 528 22.24 8.01 -6.23
N PHE A 529 22.44 8.05 -7.54
CA PHE A 529 22.89 6.88 -8.29
C PHE A 529 24.40 6.71 -8.08
N SER A 530 24.79 5.84 -7.13
CA SER A 530 26.19 5.40 -7.09
C SER A 530 26.42 4.40 -8.22
N GLU A 531 27.47 4.61 -9.03
CA GLU A 531 27.95 3.55 -9.92
C GLU A 531 28.36 2.34 -9.08
N PRO A 532 28.11 1.10 -9.55
CA PRO A 532 28.50 -0.10 -8.82
C PRO A 532 30.01 -0.10 -8.67
N ARG A 533 30.50 0.22 -7.46
CA ARG A 533 31.93 0.12 -7.15
C ARG A 533 32.36 -1.32 -7.42
N PRO A 534 33.47 -1.55 -8.13
CA PRO A 534 34.02 -2.89 -8.27
C PRO A 534 34.34 -3.43 -6.87
N MET A 535 33.73 -4.56 -6.51
CA MET A 535 34.07 -5.31 -5.29
C MET A 535 35.56 -5.67 -5.35
N PHE A 536 36.37 -4.98 -4.57
CA PHE A 536 37.76 -5.37 -4.29
C PHE A 536 37.80 -6.48 -3.21
N PRO A 537 38.91 -7.24 -3.11
CA PRO A 537 38.91 -8.68 -3.26
C PRO A 537 38.89 -9.44 -1.92
N ALA A 538 38.69 -10.75 -2.04
CA ALA A 538 38.56 -11.75 -0.96
C ALA A 538 39.47 -11.52 0.27
N PRO A 539 38.95 -11.62 1.50
CA PRO A 539 39.78 -11.59 2.70
C PRO A 539 40.49 -12.93 2.89
N SER A 540 41.82 -12.82 2.94
CA SER A 540 42.77 -13.85 3.36
C SER A 540 42.51 -14.32 4.80
N THR A 541 42.71 -15.61 5.02
CA THR A 541 42.69 -16.30 6.31
C THR A 541 43.69 -15.70 7.31
N ARG A 542 43.20 -15.07 8.38
CA ARG A 542 43.95 -14.99 9.65
C ARG A 542 43.02 -14.81 10.85
N SER A 543 43.05 -15.82 11.70
CA SER A 543 42.41 -15.90 13.02
C SER A 543 42.79 -14.74 13.94
N SER A 544 41.79 -14.10 14.54
CA SER A 544 41.93 -13.44 15.85
C SER A 544 40.67 -13.64 16.68
N ARG A 545 40.79 -14.45 17.73
CA ARG A 545 39.86 -14.53 18.86
C ARG A 545 39.83 -13.19 19.58
N LEU A 546 38.64 -12.73 19.99
CA LEU A 546 38.39 -11.98 21.24
C LEU A 546 36.87 -11.96 21.52
N SER A 547 36.55 -12.05 22.79
CA SER A 547 35.31 -12.45 23.45
C SER A 547 34.38 -11.29 23.84
N HIS A 548 33.05 -11.50 23.81
CA HIS A 548 32.15 -10.95 24.83
C HIS A 548 30.87 -11.80 24.98
N ASP A 549 30.35 -11.78 26.21
CA ASP A 549 29.31 -12.59 26.86
C ASP A 549 28.05 -12.92 26.07
N GLY A 550 27.62 -14.18 26.20
CA GLY A 550 26.28 -14.67 25.86
C GLY A 550 25.95 -15.91 26.70
N LEU A 551 24.87 -15.84 27.47
CA LEU A 551 24.33 -16.96 28.24
C LEU A 551 23.92 -18.10 27.30
N ASN A 552 24.27 -19.33 27.66
CA ASN A 552 24.15 -20.51 26.79
C ASN A 552 22.70 -21.02 26.75
N MET A 553 22.17 -21.27 25.55
CA MET A 553 20.77 -21.62 25.27
C MET A 553 20.30 -22.94 25.92
N GLU A 554 21.23 -23.83 26.28
CA GLU A 554 20.92 -25.09 26.98
C GLU A 554 20.42 -24.87 28.42
N ASP A 555 20.86 -23.81 29.11
CA ASP A 555 20.52 -23.59 30.52
C ASP A 555 19.09 -23.04 30.69
N LEU A 556 18.64 -22.21 29.72
CA LEU A 556 17.27 -21.67 29.67
C LEU A 556 16.23 -22.75 29.30
N LEU A 557 16.60 -23.68 28.41
CA LEU A 557 15.75 -24.83 28.05
C LEU A 557 15.57 -25.79 29.21
N LYS A 558 16.61 -26.00 30.02
CA LYS A 558 16.54 -26.82 31.25
C LYS A 558 15.64 -26.20 32.30
N GLN A 559 15.81 -24.90 32.54
CA GLN A 559 15.05 -24.19 33.57
C GLN A 559 13.54 -24.12 33.26
N THR A 560 13.18 -24.03 31.98
CA THR A 560 11.76 -23.99 31.55
C THR A 560 11.10 -25.39 31.56
N LEU A 561 11.89 -26.46 31.48
CA LEU A 561 11.39 -27.85 31.52
C LEU A 561 11.25 -28.40 32.95
N GLU A 562 11.87 -27.76 33.94
CA GLU A 562 11.85 -28.20 35.35
C GLU A 562 10.75 -27.50 36.20
N GLU A 563 10.18 -26.38 35.74
CA GLU A 563 9.19 -25.61 36.53
C GLU A 563 7.72 -26.09 36.42
N ASP A 564 7.41 -27.08 35.58
CA ASP A 564 6.01 -27.52 35.31
C ASP A 564 5.57 -28.81 36.03
N ASP A 565 6.38 -29.37 36.94
CA ASP A 565 6.08 -30.67 37.58
C ASP A 565 5.19 -30.60 38.85
N ASP A 566 4.84 -29.41 39.37
CA ASP A 566 4.21 -29.30 40.71
C ASP A 566 2.71 -28.93 40.78
N GLU A 567 1.99 -28.73 39.66
CA GLU A 567 0.52 -28.62 39.71
C GLU A 567 -0.16 -29.44 38.60
N GLY A 568 -0.77 -30.55 39.00
CA GLY A 568 -1.46 -31.53 38.14
C GLY A 568 -2.37 -30.91 37.09
N GLY A 569 -1.82 -30.73 35.90
CA GLY A 569 -2.41 -30.03 34.77
C GLY A 569 -3.58 -30.76 34.13
N LEU A 570 -4.46 -29.96 33.51
CA LEU A 570 -5.71 -30.33 32.84
C LEU A 570 -5.61 -31.55 31.90
N VAL A 571 -4.42 -31.81 31.36
CA VAL A 571 -4.09 -32.88 30.41
C VAL A 571 -4.13 -34.26 31.06
N GLU A 572 -3.69 -34.38 32.32
CA GLU A 572 -3.73 -35.65 33.05
C GLU A 572 -5.16 -36.03 33.43
N LYS A 573 -5.97 -35.03 33.82
CA LYS A 573 -7.41 -35.17 34.05
C LYS A 573 -8.17 -35.54 32.78
N LEU A 574 -7.72 -35.08 31.61
CA LEU A 574 -8.34 -35.42 30.31
C LEU A 574 -7.97 -36.84 29.88
N ALA A 575 -6.72 -37.27 30.12
CA ALA A 575 -6.26 -38.64 29.85
C ALA A 575 -6.97 -39.68 30.76
N ASP A 576 -7.19 -39.36 32.04
CA ASP A 576 -7.89 -40.24 32.97
C ASP A 576 -9.40 -40.38 32.64
N LYS A 577 -10.00 -39.31 32.08
CA LYS A 577 -11.40 -39.29 31.60
C LYS A 577 -11.62 -40.12 30.34
N ILE A 578 -10.59 -40.27 29.51
CA ILE A 578 -10.62 -41.10 28.29
C ILE A 578 -10.31 -42.57 28.64
N ALA A 579 -9.46 -42.83 29.63
CA ALA A 579 -9.14 -44.18 30.08
C ALA A 579 -10.33 -44.90 30.75
N ARG A 580 -11.21 -44.15 31.45
CA ARG A 580 -12.46 -44.67 32.03
C ARG A 580 -13.59 -44.57 31.03
N GLY A 581 -13.68 -45.56 30.15
CA GLY A 581 -14.75 -45.68 29.15
C GLY A 581 -16.15 -45.56 29.76
N ARG A 582 -17.02 -44.73 29.16
CA ARG A 582 -18.44 -44.62 29.52
C ARG A 582 -19.20 -45.89 29.12
N SER A 583 -19.88 -46.53 30.07
CA SER A 583 -21.04 -47.36 29.77
C SER A 583 -22.22 -46.46 29.39
N ALA A 584 -22.97 -46.87 28.36
CA ALA A 584 -24.10 -46.14 27.83
C ALA A 584 -25.33 -46.28 28.74
N THR A 585 -25.72 -45.22 29.45
CA THR A 585 -27.13 -44.95 29.80
C THR A 585 -27.33 -43.44 30.02
N GLY A 586 -28.33 -42.84 29.36
CA GLY A 586 -28.84 -41.50 29.68
C GLY A 586 -28.91 -40.52 28.50
N ARG A 587 -30.14 -40.14 28.12
CA ARG A 587 -30.52 -39.18 27.05
C ARG A 587 -29.76 -37.83 27.13
N PRO A 588 -29.55 -37.13 25.99
CA PRO A 588 -28.94 -35.80 25.99
C PRO A 588 -29.92 -34.74 26.54
N GLY A 589 -29.47 -33.96 27.53
CA GLY A 589 -30.12 -32.73 28.00
C GLY A 589 -29.65 -31.51 27.20
N ALA A 590 -30.53 -30.51 27.07
CA ALA A 590 -30.39 -29.35 26.17
C ALA A 590 -29.19 -28.43 26.46
N LEU A 591 -28.62 -27.85 25.39
CA LEU A 591 -27.61 -26.79 25.45
C LEU A 591 -28.17 -25.53 26.13
N LYS A 592 -27.47 -25.01 27.15
CA LYS A 592 -27.65 -23.64 27.64
C LYS A 592 -26.62 -22.71 26.99
N ARG A 593 -27.13 -21.63 26.40
CA ARG A 593 -26.37 -20.44 25.96
C ARG A 593 -25.60 -19.86 27.15
N PHE A 594 -24.34 -19.50 26.94
CA PHE A 594 -23.66 -18.51 27.77
C PHE A 594 -23.57 -17.20 26.99
N GLU A 595 -24.10 -16.16 27.61
CA GLU A 595 -24.02 -14.78 27.19
C GLU A 595 -22.59 -14.27 27.38
N THR A 596 -22.10 -13.54 26.39
CA THR A 596 -20.91 -12.69 26.46
C THR A 596 -21.23 -11.45 27.30
N THR A 597 -20.52 -11.28 28.41
CA THR A 597 -20.24 -9.96 28.99
C THR A 597 -18.86 -9.50 28.56
#